data_AF-A0A1G0Y5S6-F1
#
_entry.id   AF-A0A1G0Y5S6-F1
#
_cell.length_a   1.000
_cell.length_b   1.000
_cell.length_c   1.000
_cell.angle_alpha   90.00
_cell.angle_beta   90.00
_cell.angle_gamma   90.00
#
_symmetry.space_group_name_H-M   'P 1'
#
loop_
_entity.id
_entity.type
_entity.pdbx_description
1 polymer ?
#
loop_
_entity_poly.entity_id
_entity_poly.type
_entity_poly.pdbx_seq_one_letter_code
_entity_poly.pdbx_strand_id
1 'polypeptide(L)'
;MHRSMPVLLALCLSAAAQTNLPDGQHHIDFKRSVTLEATGQYIVQLPTGYAGSGNDRWPAILIFHGSGESGTDLERVKGNWTPTMHRPDFPFVVIAPQASKEEWLPMSAHKLLAIMDEAIEKYRVDPDRFYMTGLSMGGMATWQLACRRPEAFAAIAPVCGRGSPSKAAVLKDMPIWAFHGAEDPVVPLTEHQDMVDAVTAAGGNPRFTIFPGVGHDSWIPAYRDPALYLWFLDHARPGAKPGGGAYSNAVDFCRRWKSAYDFALAGPDSVNATGDVFHLVSARTNASDSTIAESIRWILAPGCGWKVDPAQSSRDFAPGEAGGQAFTVAFVGPGVYPLPERETKLSVDGRQMATDRRRLALPDAFIAARPVRLACVRLTKKPDIDGKLDDAAWTEAHVASVFRTVDGLSEATFPTEARMGYDDRALYCSFRCRQPNLDSMKLAHPQRDGFLWEDDSVEVFLDTRLNHKDYYHFIANADGFLFDEIIRSKDWNSSARVVSGREADAWTIEMEIPWADLQILSPSAGARMGLELVRTKQGDPRESSQ
;
A
#
# COMPACT_ATOMS: atom_id res chain seq x y z
N MET A 1 -51.14 14.50 -59.73
CA MET A 1 -50.12 15.55 -59.55
C MET A 1 -49.59 15.50 -58.13
N HIS A 2 -48.40 14.96 -57.92
CA HIS A 2 -47.33 15.54 -57.08
C HIS A 2 -46.12 14.59 -57.07
N ARG A 3 -44.96 15.21 -57.25
CA ARG A 3 -43.62 14.61 -57.37
C ARG A 3 -43.12 14.11 -56.02
N SER A 4 -42.34 13.03 -56.05
CA SER A 4 -41.31 12.74 -55.04
C SER A 4 -40.08 12.15 -55.74
N MET A 5 -38.95 12.87 -55.68
CA MET A 5 -37.62 12.44 -56.15
C MET A 5 -37.07 11.32 -55.25
N PRO A 6 -36.35 10.32 -55.79
CA PRO A 6 -35.44 9.51 -54.99
C PRO A 6 -34.03 10.12 -54.99
N VAL A 7 -33.47 10.26 -53.79
CA VAL A 7 -32.06 10.58 -53.53
C VAL A 7 -31.22 9.35 -53.89
N LEU A 8 -30.19 9.54 -54.72
CA LEU A 8 -29.19 8.52 -55.02
C LEU A 8 -28.34 8.23 -53.77
N LEU A 9 -28.38 6.98 -53.29
CA LEU A 9 -27.37 6.43 -52.38
C LEU A 9 -26.29 5.76 -53.24
N ALA A 10 -25.12 6.37 -53.35
CA ALA A 10 -23.96 5.78 -54.01
C ALA A 10 -23.40 4.65 -53.13
N LEU A 11 -23.66 3.40 -53.51
CA LEU A 11 -22.98 2.22 -52.98
C LEU A 11 -21.57 2.16 -53.56
N CYS A 12 -20.57 2.56 -52.78
CA CYS A 12 -19.18 2.18 -53.01
C CYS A 12 -19.05 0.67 -52.75
N LEU A 13 -19.13 -0.13 -53.81
CA LEU A 13 -18.73 -1.54 -53.81
C LEU A 13 -17.21 -1.60 -53.71
N SER A 14 -16.68 -1.81 -52.51
CA SER A 14 -15.32 -2.30 -52.34
C SER A 14 -15.31 -3.76 -52.80
N ALA A 15 -14.65 -4.04 -53.93
CA ALA A 15 -14.37 -5.40 -54.37
C ALA A 15 -13.45 -6.07 -53.33
N ALA A 16 -14.02 -6.98 -52.52
CA ALA A 16 -13.21 -7.86 -51.66
C ALA A 16 -12.47 -8.85 -52.56
N ALA A 17 -11.14 -8.86 -52.46
CA ALA A 17 -10.32 -9.87 -53.10
C ALA A 17 -10.73 -11.26 -52.57
N GLN A 18 -11.27 -12.11 -53.46
CA GLN A 18 -11.47 -13.53 -53.14
C GLN A 18 -10.09 -14.19 -53.01
N THR A 19 -9.69 -14.47 -51.78
CA THR A 19 -8.59 -15.40 -51.51
C THR A 19 -9.05 -16.79 -51.92
N ASN A 20 -8.45 -17.37 -52.96
CA ASN A 20 -8.68 -18.77 -53.33
C ASN A 20 -8.13 -19.67 -52.21
N LEU A 21 -9.02 -20.17 -51.35
CA LEU A 21 -8.68 -21.20 -50.38
C LEU A 21 -8.37 -22.51 -51.12
N PRO A 22 -7.42 -23.33 -50.63
CA PRO A 22 -7.09 -24.63 -51.25
C PRO A 22 -8.31 -25.56 -51.37
N ASP A 23 -8.26 -26.49 -52.32
CA ASP A 23 -9.28 -27.52 -52.47
C ASP A 23 -9.53 -28.26 -51.14
N GLY A 24 -10.81 -28.28 -50.73
CA GLY A 24 -11.24 -28.86 -49.46
C GLY A 24 -11.35 -27.88 -48.28
N GLN A 25 -10.98 -26.60 -48.46
CA GLN A 25 -11.23 -25.55 -47.46
C GLN A 25 -12.39 -24.65 -47.87
N HIS A 26 -13.28 -24.40 -46.91
CA HIS A 26 -14.44 -23.53 -47.10
C HIS A 26 -14.41 -22.40 -46.06
N HIS A 27 -14.56 -21.17 -46.52
CA HIS A 27 -14.85 -20.05 -45.64
C HIS A 27 -16.30 -20.19 -45.15
N ILE A 28 -16.48 -20.37 -43.85
CA ILE A 28 -17.81 -20.49 -43.23
C ILE A 28 -17.93 -19.40 -42.18
N ASP A 29 -18.78 -18.43 -42.46
CA ASP A 29 -19.28 -17.50 -41.44
C ASP A 29 -20.41 -18.19 -40.67
N PHE A 30 -20.34 -18.19 -39.34
CA PHE A 30 -21.43 -18.65 -38.50
C PHE A 30 -21.81 -17.60 -37.47
N LYS A 31 -23.10 -17.57 -37.11
CA LYS A 31 -23.63 -16.78 -36.02
C LYS A 31 -24.46 -17.67 -35.11
N ARG A 32 -24.07 -17.74 -33.84
CA ARG A 32 -24.77 -18.44 -32.78
C ARG A 32 -24.76 -17.56 -31.53
N SER A 33 -25.86 -17.59 -30.79
CA SER A 33 -25.94 -17.00 -29.46
C SER A 33 -25.65 -18.10 -28.44
N VAL A 34 -24.83 -17.77 -27.45
CA VAL A 34 -24.51 -18.66 -26.32
C VAL A 34 -24.96 -17.97 -25.05
N THR A 35 -25.72 -18.67 -24.21
CA THR A 35 -26.02 -18.24 -22.85
C THR A 35 -24.92 -18.79 -21.94
N LEU A 36 -24.29 -17.91 -21.17
CA LEU A 36 -23.27 -18.30 -20.18
C LEU A 36 -23.88 -18.19 -18.79
N GLU A 37 -23.83 -19.26 -18.01
CA GLU A 37 -24.09 -19.19 -16.58
C GLU A 37 -22.84 -18.67 -15.87
N ALA A 38 -22.99 -17.59 -15.12
CA ALA A 38 -21.94 -17.03 -14.29
C ALA A 38 -22.23 -17.32 -12.82
N THR A 39 -21.25 -17.86 -12.12
CA THR A 39 -21.24 -18.02 -10.67
C THR A 39 -20.08 -17.25 -10.09
N GLY A 40 -20.29 -16.66 -8.92
CA GLY A 40 -19.27 -15.87 -8.23
C GLY A 40 -19.69 -15.59 -6.80
N GLN A 41 -18.72 -15.17 -5.99
CA GLN A 41 -18.94 -14.77 -4.61
C GLN A 41 -18.42 -13.35 -4.43
N TYR A 42 -19.12 -12.56 -3.62
CA TYR A 42 -18.70 -11.20 -3.29
C TYR A 42 -19.07 -10.85 -1.85
N ILE A 43 -18.29 -9.94 -1.29
CA ILE A 43 -18.63 -9.24 -0.05
C ILE A 43 -19.33 -7.95 -0.43
N VAL A 44 -20.42 -7.65 0.29
CA VAL A 44 -21.06 -6.34 0.23
C VAL A 44 -20.89 -5.64 1.58
N GLN A 45 -20.49 -4.37 1.52
CA GLN A 45 -20.50 -3.48 2.68
C GLN A 45 -21.52 -2.38 2.42
N LEU A 46 -22.45 -2.23 3.36
CA LEU A 46 -23.54 -1.27 3.27
C LEU A 46 -23.23 -0.04 4.13
N PRO A 47 -23.54 1.18 3.65
CA PRO A 47 -23.36 2.40 4.42
C PRO A 47 -24.09 2.40 5.76
N THR A 48 -23.55 3.14 6.73
CA THR A 48 -24.27 3.41 7.98
C THR A 48 -25.60 4.10 7.68
N GLY A 49 -26.69 3.62 8.27
CA GLY A 49 -28.03 4.14 8.03
C GLY A 49 -28.71 3.62 6.77
N TYR A 50 -28.07 2.70 6.01
CA TYR A 50 -28.67 2.10 4.82
C TYR A 50 -30.08 1.55 5.12
N ALA A 51 -30.25 0.68 6.12
CA ALA A 51 -31.56 0.08 6.43
C ALA A 51 -32.69 1.09 6.75
N GLY A 52 -32.36 2.27 7.28
CA GLY A 52 -33.34 3.32 7.65
C GLY A 52 -33.64 4.36 6.57
N SER A 53 -32.92 4.33 5.44
CA SER A 53 -32.99 5.36 4.39
C SER A 53 -34.18 5.23 3.41
N GLY A 54 -35.19 4.43 3.74
CA GLY A 54 -36.36 4.22 2.88
C GLY A 54 -35.98 3.68 1.49
N ASN A 55 -36.33 4.43 0.44
CA ASN A 55 -36.09 4.07 -0.96
C ASN A 55 -34.89 4.79 -1.59
N ASP A 56 -34.06 5.46 -0.79
CA ASP A 56 -32.87 6.14 -1.31
C ASP A 56 -31.95 5.16 -2.03
N ARG A 57 -31.41 5.61 -3.17
CA ARG A 57 -30.35 4.93 -3.92
C ARG A 57 -29.00 5.52 -3.57
N TRP A 58 -28.03 4.65 -3.32
CA TRP A 58 -26.72 5.00 -2.81
C TRP A 58 -25.67 4.95 -3.93
N PRO A 59 -24.68 5.86 -3.92
CA PRO A 59 -23.50 5.70 -4.76
C PRO A 59 -22.78 4.39 -4.40
N ALA A 60 -22.20 3.73 -5.39
CA ALA A 60 -21.57 2.42 -5.19
C ALA A 60 -20.21 2.29 -5.86
N ILE A 61 -19.38 1.43 -5.30
CA ILE A 61 -18.05 1.10 -5.82
C ILE A 61 -17.94 -0.41 -5.98
N LEU A 62 -17.65 -0.86 -7.19
CA LEU A 62 -17.15 -2.20 -7.45
C LEU A 62 -15.62 -2.20 -7.34
N ILE A 63 -15.08 -2.97 -6.41
CA ILE A 63 -13.67 -2.94 -6.05
C ILE A 63 -13.01 -4.31 -6.22
N PHE A 64 -11.87 -4.35 -6.91
CA PHE A 64 -11.16 -5.59 -7.23
C PHE A 64 -9.87 -5.76 -6.43
N HIS A 65 -9.69 -6.94 -5.85
CA HIS A 65 -8.53 -7.30 -5.03
C HIS A 65 -7.28 -7.64 -5.87
N GLY A 66 -6.13 -7.80 -5.22
CA GLY A 66 -4.86 -8.17 -5.85
C GLY A 66 -4.69 -9.68 -6.02
N SER A 67 -3.51 -10.14 -6.45
CA SER A 67 -3.23 -11.58 -6.57
C SER A 67 -3.14 -12.31 -5.23
N GLY A 68 -2.94 -11.59 -4.14
CA GLY A 68 -2.91 -12.16 -2.79
C GLY A 68 -4.27 -12.72 -2.36
N GLU A 69 -5.37 -12.07 -2.72
CA GLU A 69 -6.71 -12.42 -2.20
C GLU A 69 -7.47 -13.40 -3.13
N SER A 70 -6.86 -13.79 -4.25
CA SER A 70 -7.43 -14.75 -5.19
C SER A 70 -7.72 -16.11 -4.56
N GLY A 71 -8.84 -16.72 -4.96
CA GLY A 71 -9.25 -18.05 -4.50
C GLY A 71 -10.76 -18.18 -4.39
N THR A 72 -11.21 -19.06 -3.50
CA THR A 72 -12.63 -19.32 -3.19
C THR A 72 -12.95 -19.15 -1.70
N ASP A 73 -11.99 -18.62 -0.94
CA ASP A 73 -12.14 -18.35 0.48
C ASP A 73 -12.39 -16.85 0.70
N LEU A 74 -13.66 -16.49 0.92
CA LEU A 74 -14.08 -15.10 1.11
C LEU A 74 -13.40 -14.44 2.31
N GLU A 75 -12.88 -15.18 3.29
CA GLU A 75 -12.13 -14.59 4.40
C GLU A 75 -10.88 -13.84 3.91
N ARG A 76 -10.28 -14.26 2.79
CA ARG A 76 -9.16 -13.56 2.16
C ARG A 76 -9.56 -12.19 1.61
N VAL A 77 -10.82 -12.05 1.21
CA VAL A 77 -11.38 -10.80 0.68
C VAL A 77 -11.95 -9.94 1.81
N LYS A 78 -12.33 -10.55 2.94
CA LYS A 78 -12.74 -9.86 4.18
C LYS A 78 -11.52 -9.19 4.82
N GLY A 79 -11.09 -8.04 4.29
CA GLY A 79 -9.95 -7.39 4.90
C GLY A 79 -9.39 -6.13 4.27
N ASN A 80 -8.28 -5.76 4.90
CA ASN A 80 -7.46 -4.55 4.94
C ASN A 80 -6.94 -3.94 3.61
N TRP A 81 -7.75 -3.92 2.56
CA TRP A 81 -7.34 -3.40 1.25
C TRP A 81 -8.44 -2.55 0.59
N THR A 82 -9.64 -2.47 1.18
CA THR A 82 -10.74 -1.62 0.72
C THR A 82 -10.79 -0.29 1.50
N PRO A 83 -11.48 0.74 0.99
CA PRO A 83 -11.66 2.02 1.69
C PRO A 83 -12.24 1.88 3.11
N THR A 84 -13.09 0.88 3.33
CA THR A 84 -13.77 0.64 4.61
C THR A 84 -12.84 0.23 5.75
N MET A 85 -11.63 -0.21 5.43
CA MET A 85 -10.57 -0.46 6.41
C MET A 85 -10.24 0.81 7.19
N HIS A 86 -10.14 1.94 6.49
CA HIS A 86 -9.83 3.23 7.10
C HIS A 86 -11.10 3.93 7.60
N ARG A 87 -12.26 3.61 7.02
CA ARG A 87 -13.55 4.24 7.34
C ARG A 87 -14.66 3.19 7.42
N PRO A 88 -14.89 2.54 8.57
CA PRO A 88 -16.03 1.62 8.73
C PRO A 88 -17.40 2.26 8.49
N ASP A 89 -17.47 3.59 8.61
CA ASP A 89 -18.63 4.45 8.35
C ASP A 89 -18.72 4.94 6.89
N PHE A 90 -17.99 4.30 5.96
CA PHE A 90 -17.90 4.71 4.55
C PHE A 90 -19.28 4.87 3.87
N PRO A 91 -19.52 5.96 3.10
CA PRO A 91 -20.86 6.32 2.67
C PRO A 91 -21.27 5.73 1.31
N PHE A 92 -20.59 4.68 0.85
CA PHE A 92 -20.88 3.99 -0.42
C PHE A 92 -21.27 2.54 -0.18
N VAL A 93 -22.13 1.99 -1.05
CA VAL A 93 -22.24 0.53 -1.16
C VAL A 93 -20.96 0.01 -1.81
N VAL A 94 -20.20 -0.82 -1.11
CA VAL A 94 -18.95 -1.40 -1.63
C VAL A 94 -19.18 -2.87 -1.96
N ILE A 95 -18.86 -3.25 -3.19
CA ILE A 95 -19.03 -4.60 -3.71
C ILE A 95 -17.64 -5.13 -4.07
N ALA A 96 -17.20 -6.16 -3.34
CA ALA A 96 -15.87 -6.75 -3.48
C ALA A 96 -16.00 -8.22 -3.89
N PRO A 97 -16.01 -8.55 -5.19
CA PRO A 97 -16.00 -9.93 -5.66
C PRO A 97 -14.66 -10.61 -5.36
N GLN A 98 -14.71 -11.91 -5.11
CA GLN A 98 -13.54 -12.78 -5.16
C GLN A 98 -13.43 -13.43 -6.53
N ALA A 99 -12.21 -13.47 -7.07
CA ALA A 99 -11.91 -14.18 -8.30
C ALA A 99 -10.56 -14.91 -8.22
N SER A 100 -10.47 -16.09 -8.84
CA SER A 100 -9.20 -16.79 -9.06
C SER A 100 -8.28 -15.98 -9.99
N LYS A 101 -6.98 -16.32 -10.03
CA LYS A 101 -6.02 -15.64 -10.92
C LYS A 101 -6.43 -15.77 -12.40
N GLU A 102 -7.00 -16.90 -12.78
CA GLU A 102 -7.52 -17.19 -14.11
C GLU A 102 -8.82 -16.40 -14.40
N GLU A 103 -9.59 -16.07 -13.37
CA GLU A 103 -10.83 -15.30 -13.49
C GLU A 103 -10.59 -13.79 -13.64
N TRP A 104 -9.41 -13.30 -13.28
CA TRP A 104 -8.98 -11.95 -13.63
C TRP A 104 -8.57 -11.80 -15.09
N LEU A 105 -8.52 -12.90 -15.85
CA LEU A 105 -8.21 -12.86 -17.27
C LEU A 105 -9.37 -12.27 -18.09
N PRO A 106 -9.07 -11.67 -19.25
CA PRO A 106 -10.05 -11.02 -20.10
C PRO A 106 -11.24 -11.92 -20.52
N MET A 107 -11.07 -13.25 -20.56
CA MET A 107 -12.13 -14.20 -20.91
C MET A 107 -13.23 -14.34 -19.84
N SER A 108 -12.94 -13.97 -18.59
CA SER A 108 -13.85 -14.12 -17.45
C SER A 108 -14.56 -12.82 -17.05
N ALA A 109 -14.36 -11.73 -17.81
CA ALA A 109 -14.99 -10.43 -17.56
C ALA A 109 -16.53 -10.48 -17.53
N HIS A 110 -17.14 -11.43 -18.22
CA HIS A 110 -18.59 -11.65 -18.20
C HIS A 110 -19.11 -12.03 -16.79
N LYS A 111 -18.34 -12.78 -16.00
CA LYS A 111 -18.70 -13.12 -14.61
C LYS A 111 -18.68 -11.89 -13.70
N LEU A 112 -17.64 -11.08 -13.81
CA LEU A 112 -17.50 -9.86 -13.00
C LEU A 112 -18.59 -8.84 -13.33
N LEU A 113 -18.99 -8.74 -14.60
CA LEU A 113 -20.14 -7.94 -15.02
C LEU A 113 -21.47 -8.51 -14.51
N ALA A 114 -21.63 -9.85 -14.50
CA ALA A 114 -22.82 -10.47 -13.93
C ALA A 114 -22.96 -10.20 -12.41
N ILE A 115 -21.86 -10.20 -11.66
CA ILE A 115 -21.87 -9.81 -10.24
C ILE A 115 -22.28 -8.34 -10.07
N MET A 116 -21.79 -7.46 -10.95
CA MET A 116 -22.21 -6.05 -10.96
C MET A 116 -23.71 -5.92 -11.20
N ASP A 117 -24.24 -6.58 -12.23
CA ASP A 117 -25.66 -6.56 -12.56
C ASP A 117 -26.50 -7.13 -11.40
N GLU A 118 -26.10 -8.26 -10.80
CA GLU A 118 -26.76 -8.82 -9.61
C GLU A 118 -26.77 -7.81 -8.44
N ALA A 119 -25.66 -7.12 -8.20
CA ALA A 119 -25.56 -6.15 -7.13
C ALA A 119 -26.46 -4.92 -7.39
N ILE A 120 -26.55 -4.45 -8.64
CA ILE A 120 -27.45 -3.36 -9.03
C ILE A 120 -28.92 -3.77 -8.84
N GLU A 121 -29.26 -5.03 -9.09
CA GLU A 121 -30.62 -5.56 -8.92
C GLU A 121 -30.99 -5.75 -7.45
N LYS A 122 -30.05 -6.24 -6.64
CA LYS A 122 -30.30 -6.68 -5.26
C LYS A 122 -30.16 -5.57 -4.22
N TYR A 123 -29.32 -4.58 -4.48
CA TYR A 123 -29.07 -3.47 -3.56
C TYR A 123 -29.63 -2.15 -4.13
N ARG A 124 -29.96 -1.20 -3.25
CA ARG A 124 -30.46 0.13 -3.63
C ARG A 124 -29.29 1.00 -4.07
N VAL A 125 -28.69 0.61 -5.19
CA VAL A 125 -27.59 1.32 -5.81
C VAL A 125 -28.13 2.32 -6.82
N ASP A 126 -27.44 3.46 -6.90
CA ASP A 126 -27.63 4.44 -7.94
C ASP A 126 -26.80 4.04 -9.18
N PRO A 127 -27.44 3.56 -10.27
CA PRO A 127 -26.73 3.11 -11.47
C PRO A 127 -26.03 4.25 -12.22
N ASP A 128 -26.41 5.51 -11.94
CA ASP A 128 -25.77 6.69 -12.53
C ASP A 128 -24.49 7.08 -11.79
N ARG A 129 -24.27 6.54 -10.59
CA ARG A 129 -23.13 6.81 -9.68
C ARG A 129 -22.50 5.49 -9.21
N PHE A 130 -22.22 4.65 -10.20
CA PHE A 130 -21.56 3.36 -10.03
C PHE A 130 -20.11 3.49 -10.50
N TYR A 131 -19.16 3.33 -9.59
CA TYR A 131 -17.74 3.52 -9.84
C TYR A 131 -16.98 2.19 -9.78
N MET A 132 -15.79 2.17 -10.36
CA MET A 132 -14.95 0.97 -10.35
C MET A 132 -13.50 1.29 -9.97
N THR A 133 -12.92 0.45 -9.13
CA THR A 133 -11.52 0.60 -8.70
C THR A 133 -10.90 -0.77 -8.43
N GLY A 134 -9.59 -0.84 -8.30
CA GLY A 134 -8.90 -2.09 -8.00
C GLY A 134 -7.40 -1.90 -7.90
N LEU A 135 -6.73 -2.79 -7.17
CA LEU A 135 -5.30 -2.74 -6.92
C LEU A 135 -4.56 -3.88 -7.65
N SER A 136 -3.35 -3.63 -8.15
CA SER A 136 -2.50 -4.63 -8.78
C SER A 136 -3.25 -5.37 -9.90
N MET A 137 -3.41 -6.70 -9.80
CA MET A 137 -4.25 -7.48 -10.72
C MET A 137 -5.70 -6.98 -10.82
N GLY A 138 -6.29 -6.52 -9.72
CA GLY A 138 -7.59 -5.85 -9.71
C GLY A 138 -7.57 -4.50 -10.45
N GLY A 139 -6.45 -3.77 -10.40
CA GLY A 139 -6.24 -2.56 -11.21
C GLY A 139 -6.17 -2.88 -12.71
N MET A 140 -5.59 -4.02 -13.09
CA MET A 140 -5.65 -4.54 -14.46
C MET A 140 -7.10 -4.86 -14.86
N ALA A 141 -7.85 -5.49 -13.96
CA ALA A 141 -9.25 -5.83 -14.19
C ALA A 141 -10.12 -4.57 -14.37
N THR A 142 -9.89 -3.51 -13.58
CA THR A 142 -10.54 -2.20 -13.75
C THR A 142 -10.36 -1.67 -15.17
N TRP A 143 -9.13 -1.63 -15.70
CA TRP A 143 -8.88 -1.21 -17.09
C TRP A 143 -9.60 -2.09 -18.12
N GLN A 144 -9.50 -3.41 -17.94
CA GLN A 144 -10.06 -4.38 -18.88
C GLN A 144 -11.59 -4.39 -18.93
N LEU A 145 -12.26 -4.23 -17.79
CA LEU A 145 -13.72 -4.17 -17.73
C LEU A 145 -14.24 -2.85 -18.28
N ALA A 146 -13.55 -1.74 -17.97
CA ALA A 146 -13.91 -0.43 -18.53
C ALA A 146 -13.84 -0.46 -20.06
N CYS A 147 -12.83 -1.13 -20.64
CA CYS A 147 -12.74 -1.26 -22.10
C CYS A 147 -13.86 -2.10 -22.72
N ARG A 148 -14.51 -2.97 -21.94
CA ARG A 148 -15.60 -3.86 -22.41
C ARG A 148 -16.97 -3.24 -22.26
N ARG A 149 -17.20 -2.48 -21.19
CA ARG A 149 -18.48 -1.86 -20.84
C ARG A 149 -18.26 -0.42 -20.37
N PRO A 150 -17.70 0.47 -21.21
CA PRO A 150 -17.41 1.85 -20.82
C PRO A 150 -18.68 2.62 -20.42
N GLU A 151 -19.86 2.18 -20.86
CA GLU A 151 -21.11 2.78 -20.49
C GLU A 151 -21.64 2.37 -19.12
N ALA A 152 -21.08 1.33 -18.48
CA ALA A 152 -21.59 0.80 -17.21
C ALA A 152 -21.18 1.63 -15.98
N PHE A 153 -20.09 2.39 -16.09
CA PHE A 153 -19.48 3.10 -14.97
C PHE A 153 -19.50 4.60 -15.16
N ALA A 154 -19.66 5.34 -14.06
CA ALA A 154 -19.57 6.80 -14.05
C ALA A 154 -18.13 7.29 -14.07
N ALA A 155 -17.22 6.57 -13.41
CA ALA A 155 -15.79 6.85 -13.36
C ALA A 155 -15.02 5.61 -12.91
N ILE A 156 -13.71 5.56 -13.21
CA ILE A 156 -12.82 4.48 -12.76
C ILE A 156 -11.55 5.00 -12.10
N ALA A 157 -11.00 4.22 -11.16
CA ALA A 157 -9.71 4.48 -10.52
C ALA A 157 -8.82 3.23 -10.46
N PRO A 158 -8.07 2.91 -11.52
CA PRO A 158 -7.13 1.79 -11.48
C PRO A 158 -5.89 2.15 -10.62
N VAL A 159 -5.47 1.24 -9.74
CA VAL A 159 -4.30 1.43 -8.85
C VAL A 159 -3.24 0.36 -9.12
N CYS A 160 -1.99 0.78 -9.36
CA CYS A 160 -0.83 -0.05 -9.71
C CYS A 160 -1.15 -1.21 -10.67
N GLY A 161 -2.00 -0.95 -11.66
CA GLY A 161 -2.41 -1.90 -12.69
C GLY A 161 -1.74 -1.63 -14.03
N ARG A 162 -2.06 -2.46 -15.02
CA ARG A 162 -1.70 -2.27 -16.43
C ARG A 162 -2.91 -2.49 -17.32
N GLY A 163 -2.98 -1.73 -18.40
CA GLY A 163 -4.08 -1.81 -19.37
C GLY A 163 -3.67 -2.40 -20.71
N SER A 164 -4.48 -2.16 -21.73
CA SER A 164 -4.15 -2.47 -23.12
C SER A 164 -4.18 -1.18 -23.93
N PRO A 165 -3.04 -0.50 -24.14
CA PRO A 165 -2.97 0.79 -24.86
C PRO A 165 -3.70 0.80 -26.21
N SER A 166 -3.67 -0.33 -26.95
CA SER A 166 -4.38 -0.48 -28.23
C SER A 166 -5.92 -0.37 -28.14
N LYS A 167 -6.49 -0.47 -26.93
CA LYS A 167 -7.93 -0.32 -26.67
C LYS A 167 -8.29 1.04 -26.07
N ALA A 168 -7.33 1.90 -25.78
CA ALA A 168 -7.54 3.13 -25.03
C ALA A 168 -8.59 4.08 -25.64
N ALA A 169 -8.76 4.06 -26.97
CA ALA A 169 -9.74 4.91 -27.66
C ALA A 169 -11.19 4.71 -27.23
N VAL A 170 -11.55 3.53 -26.71
CA VAL A 170 -12.90 3.28 -26.19
C VAL A 170 -13.17 4.00 -24.86
N LEU A 171 -12.12 4.49 -24.20
CA LEU A 171 -12.17 5.13 -22.88
C LEU A 171 -12.04 6.66 -22.95
N LYS A 172 -12.00 7.27 -24.14
CA LYS A 172 -11.74 8.71 -24.28
C LYS A 172 -12.73 9.59 -23.48
N ASP A 173 -13.98 9.14 -23.34
CA ASP A 173 -15.04 9.87 -22.64
C ASP A 173 -15.22 9.40 -21.17
N MET A 174 -14.46 8.39 -20.74
CA MET A 174 -14.53 7.86 -19.37
C MET A 174 -13.72 8.74 -18.42
N PRO A 175 -14.31 9.24 -17.33
CA PRO A 175 -13.54 9.85 -16.25
C PRO A 175 -12.61 8.82 -15.60
N ILE A 176 -11.31 9.11 -15.63
CA ILE A 176 -10.26 8.22 -15.11
C ILE A 176 -9.37 8.98 -14.14
N TRP A 177 -9.12 8.40 -12.96
CA TRP A 177 -8.04 8.81 -12.07
C TRP A 177 -7.21 7.60 -11.66
N ALA A 178 -6.08 7.40 -12.32
CA ALA A 178 -5.15 6.32 -12.06
C ALA A 178 -4.13 6.67 -10.95
N PHE A 179 -3.62 5.65 -10.25
CA PHE A 179 -2.63 5.80 -9.18
C PHE A 179 -1.50 4.77 -9.29
N HIS A 180 -0.28 5.13 -8.90
CA HIS A 180 0.87 4.23 -8.89
C HIS A 180 1.94 4.67 -7.87
N GLY A 181 2.74 3.73 -7.35
CA GLY A 181 3.97 4.03 -6.61
C GLY A 181 5.15 4.28 -7.55
N ALA A 182 6.01 5.25 -7.24
CA ALA A 182 7.18 5.56 -8.07
C ALA A 182 8.24 4.44 -8.06
N GLU A 183 8.25 3.62 -7.00
CA GLU A 183 9.29 2.62 -6.72
C GLU A 183 8.73 1.18 -6.75
N ASP A 184 7.56 1.00 -7.39
CA ASP A 184 6.86 -0.28 -7.51
C ASP A 184 7.76 -1.36 -8.16
N PRO A 185 8.17 -2.40 -7.40
CA PRO A 185 9.00 -3.49 -7.93
C PRO A 185 8.20 -4.56 -8.68
N VAL A 186 6.87 -4.59 -8.55
CA VAL A 186 6.03 -5.71 -8.98
C VAL A 186 5.36 -5.39 -10.31
N VAL A 187 4.75 -4.21 -10.42
CA VAL A 187 4.17 -3.72 -11.67
C VAL A 187 4.97 -2.49 -12.07
N PRO A 188 5.76 -2.54 -13.16
CA PRO A 188 6.54 -1.39 -13.58
C PRO A 188 5.63 -0.18 -13.84
N LEU A 189 5.97 0.97 -13.26
CA LEU A 189 5.26 2.24 -13.44
C LEU A 189 4.99 2.54 -14.93
N THR A 190 5.96 2.23 -15.80
CA THR A 190 5.86 2.42 -17.25
C THR A 190 4.67 1.70 -17.87
N GLU A 191 4.32 0.49 -17.41
CA GLU A 191 3.18 -0.26 -17.97
C GLU A 191 1.83 0.41 -17.65
N HIS A 192 1.71 1.09 -16.52
CA HIS A 192 0.51 1.86 -16.19
C HIS A 192 0.49 3.20 -16.94
N GLN A 193 1.64 3.88 -16.99
CA GLN A 193 1.82 5.14 -17.72
C GLN A 193 1.45 4.98 -19.20
N ASP A 194 1.89 3.90 -19.86
CA ASP A 194 1.58 3.62 -21.27
C ASP A 194 0.06 3.59 -21.54
N MET A 195 -0.73 3.05 -20.61
CA MET A 195 -2.18 3.03 -20.75
C MET A 195 -2.79 4.43 -20.58
N VAL A 196 -2.32 5.19 -19.60
CA VAL A 196 -2.76 6.59 -19.36
C VAL A 196 -2.43 7.47 -20.57
N ASP A 197 -1.21 7.35 -21.10
CA ASP A 197 -0.74 8.08 -22.27
C ASP A 197 -1.55 7.72 -23.51
N ALA A 198 -1.88 6.45 -23.69
CA ALA A 198 -2.73 6.00 -24.80
C ALA A 198 -4.16 6.54 -24.72
N VAL A 199 -4.75 6.67 -23.52
CA VAL A 199 -6.07 7.31 -23.35
C VAL A 199 -5.98 8.79 -23.69
N THR A 200 -4.91 9.46 -23.24
CA THR A 200 -4.65 10.87 -23.56
C THR A 200 -4.47 11.07 -25.07
N ALA A 201 -3.69 10.22 -25.73
CA ALA A 201 -3.47 10.25 -27.18
C ALA A 201 -4.75 10.00 -27.99
N ALA A 202 -5.71 9.27 -27.43
CA ALA A 202 -7.03 9.07 -28.02
C ALA A 202 -8.00 10.24 -27.78
N GLY A 203 -7.57 11.31 -27.11
CA GLY A 203 -8.35 12.51 -26.81
C GLY A 203 -9.06 12.50 -25.46
N GLY A 204 -8.77 11.54 -24.58
CA GLY A 204 -9.27 11.53 -23.20
C GLY A 204 -8.47 12.45 -22.28
N ASN A 205 -8.95 12.60 -21.04
CA ASN A 205 -8.31 13.44 -20.02
C ASN A 205 -8.13 12.69 -18.68
N PRO A 206 -7.35 11.60 -18.66
CA PRO A 206 -7.10 10.84 -17.44
C PRO A 206 -6.23 11.64 -16.46
N ARG A 207 -6.51 11.53 -15.16
CA ARG A 207 -5.60 11.95 -14.10
C ARG A 207 -4.68 10.79 -13.74
N PHE A 208 -3.41 11.08 -13.46
CA PHE A 208 -2.47 10.08 -12.98
C PHE A 208 -1.64 10.61 -11.82
N THR A 209 -1.77 9.97 -10.66
CA THR A 209 -1.02 10.32 -9.46
C THR A 209 0.07 9.28 -9.22
N ILE A 210 1.32 9.74 -9.18
CA ILE A 210 2.48 8.94 -8.86
C ILE A 210 2.94 9.33 -7.47
N PHE A 211 3.03 8.37 -6.55
CA PHE A 211 3.46 8.58 -5.18
C PHE A 211 4.98 8.37 -5.05
N PRO A 212 5.78 9.42 -4.78
CA PRO A 212 7.23 9.29 -4.56
C PRO A 212 7.52 8.43 -3.32
N GLY A 213 8.57 7.60 -3.36
CA GLY A 213 8.95 6.74 -2.23
C GLY A 213 8.01 5.57 -1.95
N VAL A 214 6.95 5.40 -2.75
CA VAL A 214 5.96 4.33 -2.55
C VAL A 214 6.24 3.18 -3.52
N GLY A 215 6.30 1.96 -2.96
CA GLY A 215 6.41 0.70 -3.70
C GLY A 215 5.06 0.19 -4.22
N HIS A 216 4.85 -1.13 -4.18
CA HIS A 216 3.66 -1.77 -4.78
C HIS A 216 2.34 -1.35 -4.11
N ASP A 217 2.37 -1.10 -2.80
CA ASP A 217 1.18 -0.85 -1.96
C ASP A 217 0.56 0.55 -2.12
N SER A 218 0.61 1.11 -3.34
CA SER A 218 0.09 2.44 -3.69
C SER A 218 -1.43 2.60 -3.50
N TRP A 219 -2.16 1.51 -3.28
CA TRP A 219 -3.57 1.55 -2.87
C TRP A 219 -3.78 2.11 -1.47
N ILE A 220 -2.80 2.01 -0.57
CA ILE A 220 -2.89 2.58 0.78
C ILE A 220 -3.08 4.11 0.70
N PRO A 221 -2.15 4.89 0.10
CA PRO A 221 -2.35 6.32 -0.03
C PRO A 221 -3.53 6.68 -0.93
N ALA A 222 -3.78 5.92 -2.01
CA ALA A 222 -4.91 6.20 -2.92
C ALA A 222 -6.28 6.06 -2.25
N TYR A 223 -6.53 4.98 -1.51
CA TYR A 223 -7.82 4.73 -0.86
C TYR A 223 -7.97 5.46 0.48
N ARG A 224 -6.88 5.94 1.06
CA ARG A 224 -6.94 6.79 2.25
C ARG A 224 -7.30 8.24 1.92
N ASP A 225 -7.09 8.70 0.69
CA ASP A 225 -7.37 10.09 0.30
C ASP A 225 -8.86 10.32 -0.03
N PRO A 226 -9.61 11.09 0.77
CA PRO A 226 -10.99 11.46 0.48
C PRO A 226 -11.19 12.20 -0.86
N ALA A 227 -10.14 12.77 -1.45
CA ALA A 227 -10.21 13.40 -2.77
C ALA A 227 -10.71 12.44 -3.85
N LEU A 228 -10.34 11.15 -3.76
CA LEU A 228 -10.80 10.14 -4.72
C LEU A 228 -12.31 9.99 -4.68
N TYR A 229 -12.90 9.91 -3.48
CA TYR A 229 -14.34 9.69 -3.31
C TYR A 229 -15.16 10.94 -3.61
N LEU A 230 -14.64 12.13 -3.29
CA LEU A 230 -15.23 13.38 -3.76
C LEU A 230 -15.23 13.45 -5.29
N TRP A 231 -14.10 13.11 -5.91
CA TRP A 231 -14.00 13.09 -7.36
C TRP A 231 -14.95 12.08 -7.98
N PHE A 232 -15.11 10.88 -7.41
CA PHE A 232 -16.15 9.95 -7.84
C PHE A 232 -17.53 10.61 -7.77
N LEU A 233 -17.90 11.21 -6.65
CA LEU A 233 -19.22 11.86 -6.47
C LEU A 233 -19.45 13.07 -7.39
N ASP A 234 -18.39 13.67 -7.93
CA ASP A 234 -18.46 14.72 -8.95
C ASP A 234 -18.77 14.16 -10.35
N HIS A 235 -18.62 12.85 -10.57
CA HIS A 235 -18.92 12.19 -11.83
C HIS A 235 -20.23 11.39 -11.77
N ALA A 236 -20.95 11.41 -12.87
CA ALA A 236 -22.12 10.57 -13.08
C ALA A 236 -22.20 10.19 -14.56
N ARG A 237 -22.92 9.10 -14.86
CA ARG A 237 -23.15 8.70 -16.25
C ARG A 237 -23.84 9.80 -17.06
N PRO A 238 -23.62 9.88 -18.39
CA PRO A 238 -24.33 10.83 -19.23
C PRO A 238 -25.85 10.71 -19.08
N GLY A 239 -26.53 11.84 -18.86
CA GLY A 239 -27.99 11.87 -18.65
C GLY A 239 -28.45 11.50 -17.23
N ALA A 240 -27.51 11.38 -16.27
CA ALA A 240 -27.81 11.06 -14.89
C ALA A 240 -28.81 12.01 -14.23
N LYS A 241 -29.64 11.46 -13.33
CA LYS A 241 -30.51 12.28 -12.48
C LYS A 241 -29.72 12.94 -11.35
N PRO A 242 -30.19 14.11 -10.83
CA PRO A 242 -29.66 14.67 -9.59
C PRO A 242 -29.68 13.64 -8.46
N GLY A 243 -28.66 13.65 -7.62
CA GLY A 243 -28.54 12.70 -6.52
C GLY A 243 -29.57 12.95 -5.43
N GLY A 244 -30.02 11.87 -4.79
CA GLY A 244 -30.96 11.93 -3.67
C GLY A 244 -30.30 12.26 -2.33
N GLY A 245 -31.02 11.95 -1.24
CA GLY A 245 -30.55 12.16 0.13
C GLY A 245 -29.25 11.42 0.44
N ALA A 246 -29.20 10.12 0.13
CA ALA A 246 -27.99 9.30 0.26
C ALA A 246 -26.75 9.88 -0.46
N TYR A 247 -26.91 10.40 -1.68
CA TYR A 247 -25.82 11.06 -2.40
C TYR A 247 -25.34 12.32 -1.67
N SER A 248 -26.27 13.17 -1.27
CA SER A 248 -25.95 14.43 -0.57
C SER A 248 -25.20 14.15 0.74
N ASN A 249 -25.63 13.13 1.48
CA ASN A 249 -24.96 12.67 2.70
C ASN A 249 -23.53 12.16 2.42
N ALA A 250 -23.32 11.42 1.33
CA ALA A 250 -22.00 10.95 0.93
C ALA A 250 -21.06 12.12 0.56
N VAL A 251 -21.56 13.12 -0.16
CA VAL A 251 -20.80 14.34 -0.49
C VAL A 251 -20.36 15.07 0.78
N ASP A 252 -21.29 15.33 1.70
CA ASP A 252 -20.99 16.03 2.95
C ASP A 252 -20.01 15.25 3.82
N PHE A 253 -20.16 13.92 3.90
CA PHE A 253 -19.22 13.05 4.58
C PHE A 253 -17.81 13.19 4.00
N CYS A 254 -17.67 13.02 2.68
CA CYS A 254 -16.36 13.05 2.03
C CYS A 254 -15.72 14.45 2.10
N ARG A 255 -16.51 15.54 2.08
CA ARG A 255 -16.02 16.91 2.27
C ARG A 255 -15.44 17.11 3.67
N ARG A 256 -16.18 16.70 4.71
CA ARG A 256 -15.70 16.77 6.10
C ARG A 256 -14.46 15.91 6.29
N TRP A 257 -14.45 14.71 5.72
CA TRP A 257 -13.27 13.85 5.75
C TRP A 257 -12.07 14.52 5.07
N LYS A 258 -12.27 15.14 3.89
CA LYS A 258 -11.20 15.87 3.19
C LYS A 258 -10.63 17.00 4.01
N SER A 259 -11.47 17.80 4.65
CA SER A 259 -11.01 18.87 5.54
C SER A 259 -10.14 18.35 6.69
N ALA A 260 -10.56 17.26 7.34
CA ALA A 260 -9.77 16.62 8.40
C ALA A 260 -8.45 16.03 7.86
N TYR A 261 -8.52 15.35 6.71
CA TYR A 261 -7.38 14.73 6.05
C TYR A 261 -6.32 15.77 5.63
N ASP A 262 -6.74 16.89 5.04
CA ASP A 262 -5.86 17.99 4.65
C ASP A 262 -5.22 18.68 5.86
N PHE A 263 -6.00 18.88 6.92
CA PHE A 263 -5.49 19.44 8.17
C PHE A 263 -4.45 18.52 8.81
N ALA A 264 -4.65 17.20 8.74
CA ALA A 264 -3.69 16.21 9.21
C ALA A 264 -2.44 16.11 8.32
N LEU A 265 -2.59 16.31 6.99
CA LEU A 265 -1.48 16.37 6.03
C LEU A 265 -0.67 17.65 6.10
N ALA A 266 -1.29 18.76 6.49
CA ALA A 266 -0.63 20.05 6.57
C ALA A 266 0.56 19.95 7.53
N GLY A 267 1.77 19.96 6.96
CA GLY A 267 3.02 20.02 7.69
C GLY A 267 3.26 21.43 8.19
N PRO A 268 3.68 21.58 9.45
CA PRO A 268 5.01 22.16 9.66
C PRO A 268 5.65 21.72 10.97
N ASP A 269 6.99 21.68 11.01
CA ASP A 269 7.72 21.59 12.27
C ASP A 269 9.11 22.24 12.11
N SER A 270 9.16 23.56 12.31
CA SER A 270 10.44 24.25 12.48
C SER A 270 11.16 23.67 13.68
N VAL A 271 12.41 23.25 13.49
CA VAL A 271 13.26 22.73 14.57
C VAL A 271 14.25 23.81 14.96
N ASN A 272 14.20 24.23 16.23
CA ASN A 272 15.28 24.99 16.83
C ASN A 272 16.06 24.06 17.77
N ALA A 273 17.35 23.91 17.52
CA ALA A 273 18.24 23.08 18.32
C ALA A 273 19.17 23.95 19.17
N THR A 274 19.31 23.61 20.45
CA THR A 274 20.33 24.17 21.34
C THR A 274 21.05 23.01 22.03
N GLY A 275 22.19 22.59 21.49
CA GLY A 275 22.92 21.40 21.98
C GLY A 275 22.13 20.12 21.77
N ASP A 276 21.82 19.42 22.86
CA ASP A 276 21.04 18.16 22.90
C ASP A 276 19.52 18.36 23.02
N VAL A 277 19.05 19.62 23.03
CA VAL A 277 17.65 19.97 23.21
C VAL A 277 17.07 20.55 21.92
N PHE A 278 15.92 20.04 21.52
CA PHE A 278 15.20 20.42 20.32
C PHE A 278 13.81 20.93 20.67
N HIS A 279 13.43 22.07 20.12
CA HIS A 279 12.08 22.62 20.23
C HIS A 279 11.35 22.41 18.92
N LEU A 280 10.27 21.63 18.98
CA LEU A 280 9.42 21.28 17.84
C LEU A 280 8.09 21.99 17.99
N VAL A 281 7.62 22.64 16.92
CA VAL A 281 6.34 23.37 16.93
C VAL A 281 5.50 22.94 15.74
N SER A 282 4.40 22.27 16.06
CA SER A 282 3.43 21.85 15.07
C SER A 282 2.36 22.92 14.90
N ALA A 283 2.55 23.87 13.99
CA ALA A 283 1.64 24.99 13.73
C ALA A 283 0.69 24.73 12.54
N ARG A 284 -0.50 25.31 12.48
CA ARG A 284 -1.44 25.12 11.35
C ARG A 284 -2.65 26.02 11.48
N THR A 285 -3.43 26.10 10.40
CA THR A 285 -4.70 26.81 10.33
C THR A 285 -5.83 25.85 10.02
N ASN A 286 -6.90 25.88 10.80
CA ASN A 286 -8.11 25.12 10.50
C ASN A 286 -8.90 25.81 9.38
N ALA A 287 -8.70 25.37 8.14
CA ALA A 287 -9.43 25.88 6.98
C ALA A 287 -10.85 25.32 6.83
N SER A 288 -11.28 24.44 7.73
CA SER A 288 -12.63 23.85 7.70
C SER A 288 -13.67 24.75 8.36
N ASP A 289 -14.94 24.45 8.07
CA ASP A 289 -16.11 25.06 8.73
C ASP A 289 -16.44 24.42 10.10
N SER A 290 -15.64 23.45 10.53
CA SER A 290 -15.90 22.59 11.69
C SER A 290 -14.77 22.68 12.70
N THR A 291 -15.03 22.35 13.96
CA THR A 291 -13.96 22.26 14.97
C THR A 291 -13.13 21.00 14.74
N ILE A 292 -11.80 21.15 14.77
CA ILE A 292 -10.86 20.04 14.70
C ILE A 292 -10.12 19.93 16.04
N ALA A 293 -10.33 18.82 16.73
CA ALA A 293 -9.54 18.43 17.89
C ALA A 293 -8.28 17.70 17.43
N GLU A 294 -7.11 18.10 17.92
CA GLU A 294 -5.86 17.39 17.71
C GLU A 294 -5.29 16.88 19.04
N SER A 295 -4.75 15.67 19.02
CA SER A 295 -3.84 15.15 20.04
C SER A 295 -2.55 14.70 19.38
N ILE A 296 -1.40 15.14 19.90
CA ILE A 296 -0.08 14.60 19.53
C ILE A 296 0.47 13.86 20.74
N ARG A 297 0.87 12.59 20.54
CA ARG A 297 1.47 11.73 21.55
C ARG A 297 2.82 11.21 21.06
N TRP A 298 3.84 11.31 21.89
CA TRP A 298 5.16 10.75 21.62
C TRP A 298 5.26 9.34 22.19
N ILE A 299 5.64 8.38 21.34
CA ILE A 299 5.84 6.99 21.72
C ILE A 299 7.32 6.81 22.09
N LEU A 300 7.59 6.64 23.39
CA LEU A 300 8.92 6.44 23.96
C LEU A 300 9.13 4.95 24.27
N ALA A 301 10.02 4.28 23.52
CA ALA A 301 10.41 2.92 23.86
C ALA A 301 11.25 2.90 25.16
N PRO A 302 11.16 1.85 25.99
CA PRO A 302 12.05 1.67 27.13
C PRO A 302 13.52 1.74 26.67
N GLY A 303 14.31 2.60 27.33
CA GLY A 303 15.72 2.78 26.97
C GLY A 303 15.96 3.50 25.63
N CYS A 304 14.97 4.19 25.06
CA CYS A 304 15.11 4.88 23.77
C CYS A 304 16.18 5.99 23.75
N GLY A 305 16.70 6.44 24.90
CA GLY A 305 17.75 7.46 24.93
C GLY A 305 17.24 8.90 24.73
N TRP A 306 15.92 9.11 24.77
CA TRP A 306 15.27 10.40 24.59
C TRP A 306 14.30 10.74 25.72
N LYS A 307 14.12 12.02 25.99
CA LYS A 307 13.05 12.57 26.84
C LYS A 307 12.22 13.56 26.04
N VAL A 308 10.91 13.54 26.21
CA VAL A 308 9.99 14.47 25.56
C VAL A 308 9.09 15.11 26.62
N ASP A 309 8.99 16.44 26.58
CA ASP A 309 8.13 17.22 27.47
C ASP A 309 7.33 18.29 26.70
N PRO A 310 5.98 18.29 26.79
CA PRO A 310 5.16 17.22 27.35
C PRO A 310 5.18 15.98 26.43
N ALA A 311 5.08 14.76 26.97
CA ALA A 311 5.01 13.55 26.14
C ALA A 311 3.71 13.45 25.31
N GLN A 312 2.68 14.23 25.68
CA GLN A 312 1.43 14.35 24.95
C GLN A 312 0.87 15.77 25.09
N SER A 313 0.23 16.27 24.03
CA SER A 313 -0.51 17.54 24.06
C SER A 313 -1.78 17.41 23.23
N SER A 314 -2.85 18.08 23.65
CA SER A 314 -4.11 18.13 22.91
C SER A 314 -4.62 19.56 22.81
N ARG A 315 -5.22 19.91 21.66
CA ARG A 315 -5.78 21.23 21.38
C ARG A 315 -6.92 21.14 20.37
N ASP A 316 -7.96 21.93 20.61
CA ASP A 316 -9.04 22.15 19.66
C ASP A 316 -8.77 23.42 18.83
N PHE A 317 -9.11 23.35 17.55
CA PHE A 317 -8.99 24.44 16.58
C PHE A 317 -10.39 24.82 16.12
N ALA A 318 -10.83 26.02 16.46
CA ALA A 318 -12.07 26.58 15.92
C ALA A 318 -11.93 26.82 14.40
N PRO A 319 -13.04 26.91 13.64
CA PRO A 319 -13.01 27.29 12.23
C PRO A 319 -12.21 28.58 12.01
N GLY A 320 -11.23 28.53 11.10
CA GLY A 320 -10.33 29.65 10.79
C GLY A 320 -9.19 29.90 11.79
N GLU A 321 -9.15 29.19 12.92
CA GLU A 321 -8.11 29.38 13.94
C GLU A 321 -6.75 28.91 13.44
N ALA A 322 -5.72 29.74 13.66
CA ALA A 322 -4.32 29.36 13.52
C ALA A 322 -3.68 29.13 14.89
N GLY A 323 -2.86 28.09 15.01
CA GLY A 323 -2.19 27.76 16.27
C GLY A 323 -1.25 26.57 16.15
N GLY A 324 -0.63 26.17 17.25
CA GLY A 324 0.20 24.98 17.26
C GLY A 324 0.41 24.38 18.64
N GLN A 325 1.09 23.23 18.67
CA GLN A 325 1.51 22.52 19.87
C GLN A 325 3.04 22.46 19.91
N ALA A 326 3.65 22.68 21.08
CA ALA A 326 5.11 22.76 21.23
C ALA A 326 5.64 21.64 22.12
N PHE A 327 6.78 21.08 21.72
CA PHE A 327 7.45 19.98 22.41
C PHE A 327 8.93 20.26 22.59
N THR A 328 9.46 19.92 23.76
CA THR A 328 10.90 19.89 24.03
C THR A 328 11.37 18.44 23.99
N VAL A 329 12.27 18.12 23.06
CA VAL A 329 12.84 16.79 22.87
C VAL A 329 14.32 16.85 23.22
N ALA A 330 14.76 16.08 24.21
CA ALA A 330 16.13 16.06 24.70
C ALA A 330 16.79 14.70 24.47
N PHE A 331 17.97 14.71 23.86
CA PHE A 331 18.84 13.54 23.78
C PHE A 331 19.50 13.30 25.13
N VAL A 332 19.35 12.09 25.69
CA VAL A 332 19.89 11.71 27.01
C VAL A 332 20.79 10.47 26.98
N GLY A 333 20.89 9.80 25.83
CA GLY A 333 21.74 8.63 25.63
C GLY A 333 21.49 7.97 24.29
N PRO A 334 22.35 7.03 23.87
CA PRO A 334 22.14 6.29 22.63
C PRO A 334 20.81 5.53 22.66
N GLY A 335 20.08 5.55 21.54
CA GLY A 335 18.84 4.80 21.35
C GLY A 335 18.01 5.33 20.19
N VAL A 336 16.84 4.74 19.97
CA VAL A 336 15.99 5.00 18.80
C VAL A 336 15.17 6.26 18.98
N TYR A 337 14.96 7.01 17.89
CA TYR A 337 14.18 8.23 17.93
C TYR A 337 12.77 8.02 18.51
N PRO A 338 12.27 8.98 19.30
CA PRO A 338 10.89 8.96 19.73
C PRO A 338 10.01 9.36 18.54
N LEU A 339 8.88 8.68 18.35
CA LEU A 339 8.02 8.95 17.21
C LEU A 339 6.73 9.64 17.66
N PRO A 340 6.44 10.84 17.14
CA PRO A 340 5.18 11.51 17.39
C PRO A 340 4.07 10.90 16.53
N GLU A 341 2.95 10.59 17.17
CA GLU A 341 1.69 10.26 16.52
C GLU A 341 0.70 11.40 16.74
N ARG A 342 0.06 11.86 15.67
CA ARG A 342 -1.01 12.84 15.63
C ARG A 342 -2.33 12.13 15.38
N GLU A 343 -3.29 12.36 16.25
CA GLU A 343 -4.71 12.07 16.02
C GLU A 343 -5.44 13.39 15.79
N THR A 344 -6.20 13.48 14.70
CA THR A 344 -7.12 14.58 14.43
C THR A 344 -8.55 14.04 14.41
N LYS A 345 -9.43 14.67 15.19
CA LYS A 345 -10.86 14.37 15.26
C LYS A 345 -11.63 15.60 14.82
N LEU A 346 -12.41 15.46 13.76
CA LEU A 346 -13.35 16.50 13.35
C LEU A 346 -14.69 16.25 14.03
N SER A 347 -15.20 17.28 14.72
CA SER A 347 -16.50 17.23 15.39
C SER A 347 -17.40 18.35 14.87
N VAL A 348 -18.67 18.01 14.63
CA VAL A 348 -19.73 18.96 14.28
C VAL A 348 -20.83 18.83 15.32
N ASP A 349 -21.21 19.92 15.96
CA ASP A 349 -22.27 19.97 16.99
C ASP A 349 -22.13 18.88 18.08
N GLY A 350 -20.89 18.61 18.51
CA GLY A 350 -20.58 17.61 19.54
C GLY A 350 -20.62 16.14 19.09
N ARG A 351 -20.80 15.87 17.79
CA ARG A 351 -20.68 14.52 17.21
C ARG A 351 -19.36 14.38 16.45
N GLN A 352 -18.62 13.32 16.74
CA GLN A 352 -17.40 12.97 15.99
C GLN A 352 -17.76 12.51 14.59
N MET A 353 -17.23 13.17 13.56
CA MET A 353 -17.56 12.94 12.15
C MET A 353 -16.42 12.30 11.35
N ALA A 354 -15.17 12.48 11.79
CA ALA A 354 -14.01 11.83 11.20
C ALA A 354 -12.88 11.75 12.21
N THR A 355 -12.09 10.69 12.13
CA THR A 355 -10.83 10.55 12.87
C THR A 355 -9.75 10.17 11.86
N ASP A 356 -8.60 10.82 11.94
CA ASP A 356 -7.40 10.45 11.20
C ASP A 356 -6.22 10.37 12.18
N ARG A 357 -5.39 9.34 12.03
CA ARG A 357 -4.21 9.10 12.86
C ARG A 357 -2.98 8.94 12.00
N ARG A 358 -1.94 9.73 12.24
CA ARG A 358 -0.70 9.70 11.46
C ARG A 358 0.50 9.81 12.36
N ARG A 359 1.57 9.12 12.03
CA ARG A 359 2.88 9.51 12.56
C ARG A 359 3.41 10.72 11.81
N LEU A 360 4.08 11.60 12.54
CA LEU A 360 4.74 12.75 11.94
C LEU A 360 6.18 12.37 11.63
N ALA A 361 6.62 12.67 10.42
CA ALA A 361 8.02 12.59 10.08
C ALA A 361 8.79 13.53 11.00
N LEU A 362 9.90 13.03 11.55
CA LEU A 362 10.83 13.89 12.25
C LEU A 362 11.50 14.81 11.23
N PRO A 363 11.67 16.11 11.51
CA PRO A 363 12.28 17.00 10.53
C PRO A 363 13.70 16.57 10.18
N ASP A 364 14.10 16.68 8.90
CA ASP A 364 15.43 16.26 8.44
C ASP A 364 16.57 16.89 9.24
N ALA A 365 16.42 18.15 9.67
CA ALA A 365 17.38 18.84 10.51
C ALA A 365 17.53 18.20 11.90
N PHE A 366 16.44 17.66 12.48
CA PHE A 366 16.47 16.90 13.72
C PHE A 366 17.20 15.57 13.50
N ILE A 367 16.86 14.85 12.42
CA ILE A 367 17.46 13.56 12.08
C ILE A 367 18.97 13.70 11.83
N ALA A 368 19.38 14.73 11.08
CA ALA A 368 20.77 15.01 10.75
C ALA A 368 21.61 15.42 11.97
N ALA A 369 21.02 16.09 12.95
CA ALA A 369 21.72 16.52 14.15
C ALA A 369 22.09 15.35 15.09
N ARG A 370 21.31 14.26 15.10
CA ARG A 370 21.47 13.14 16.05
C ARG A 370 21.25 11.74 15.42
N PRO A 371 21.88 11.40 14.29
CA PRO A 371 21.59 10.16 13.56
C PRO A 371 21.64 8.93 14.47
N VAL A 372 20.62 8.07 14.40
CA VAL A 372 20.61 6.80 15.12
C VAL A 372 21.76 5.94 14.62
N ARG A 373 22.51 5.35 15.54
CA ARG A 373 23.64 4.48 15.23
C ARG A 373 23.53 3.22 16.06
N LEU A 374 23.46 2.08 15.40
CA LEU A 374 23.73 0.80 16.04
C LEU A 374 25.25 0.62 16.10
N ALA A 375 25.80 0.51 17.31
CA ALA A 375 27.21 0.22 17.48
C ALA A 375 27.48 -1.25 17.14
N CYS A 376 28.12 -1.50 15.99
CA CYS A 376 28.66 -2.81 15.65
C CYS A 376 30.01 -2.97 16.36
N VAL A 377 30.09 -3.88 17.32
CA VAL A 377 31.29 -4.07 18.16
C VAL A 377 32.25 -5.08 17.54
N ARG A 378 33.56 -4.87 17.71
CA ARG A 378 34.54 -5.89 17.35
C ARG A 378 34.52 -6.98 18.42
N LEU A 379 34.11 -8.19 18.05
CA LEU A 379 33.94 -9.32 18.97
C LEU A 379 35.30 -9.88 19.37
N THR A 380 35.45 -10.26 20.63
CA THR A 380 36.69 -10.91 21.10
C THR A 380 36.84 -12.34 20.59
N LYS A 381 35.72 -13.03 20.36
CA LYS A 381 35.63 -14.38 19.77
C LYS A 381 34.51 -14.39 18.73
N LYS A 382 34.74 -15.10 17.62
CA LYS A 382 33.70 -15.45 16.64
C LYS A 382 32.54 -16.22 17.33
N PRO A 383 31.26 -15.90 17.05
CA PRO A 383 30.12 -16.69 17.50
C PRO A 383 30.04 -18.04 16.76
N ASP A 384 29.57 -19.05 17.47
CA ASP A 384 29.38 -20.40 16.97
C ASP A 384 28.01 -20.48 16.29
N ILE A 385 27.95 -20.17 14.98
CA ILE A 385 26.71 -20.13 14.17
C ILE A 385 25.98 -21.50 14.15
N ASP A 386 25.18 -21.74 15.17
CA ASP A 386 24.47 -23.00 15.45
C ASP A 386 22.96 -22.77 15.72
N GLY A 387 22.52 -21.51 15.66
CA GLY A 387 21.15 -21.07 15.87
C GLY A 387 20.83 -20.74 17.33
N LYS A 388 21.75 -20.88 18.28
CA LYS A 388 21.54 -20.55 19.69
C LYS A 388 22.25 -19.25 20.04
N LEU A 389 21.56 -18.39 20.79
CA LEU A 389 22.10 -17.08 21.16
C LEU A 389 22.76 -17.08 22.55
N ASP A 390 23.35 -18.21 22.96
CA ASP A 390 24.01 -18.38 24.26
C ASP A 390 25.53 -18.15 24.23
N ASP A 391 26.09 -17.84 23.06
CA ASP A 391 27.49 -17.45 22.92
C ASP A 391 27.84 -16.16 23.68
N ALA A 392 29.02 -16.18 24.32
CA ALA A 392 29.57 -15.00 25.00
C ALA A 392 29.71 -13.79 24.06
N ALA A 393 29.96 -14.02 22.77
CA ALA A 393 30.08 -12.97 21.76
C ALA A 393 28.80 -12.10 21.67
N TRP A 394 27.61 -12.69 21.82
CA TRP A 394 26.34 -11.95 21.76
C TRP A 394 26.08 -11.07 22.99
N THR A 395 26.80 -11.29 24.08
CA THR A 395 26.75 -10.42 25.26
C THR A 395 27.58 -9.15 25.10
N GLU A 396 28.56 -9.15 24.18
CA GLU A 396 29.36 -7.97 23.85
C GLU A 396 28.62 -7.02 22.90
N ALA A 397 27.71 -7.55 22.08
CA ALA A 397 26.98 -6.81 21.05
C ALA A 397 25.88 -5.92 21.62
N HIS A 398 25.68 -4.76 21.00
CA HIS A 398 24.52 -3.92 21.31
C HIS A 398 23.25 -4.56 20.74
N VAL A 399 22.17 -4.51 21.54
CA VAL A 399 20.86 -5.03 21.14
C VAL A 399 20.04 -3.92 20.50
N ALA A 400 19.62 -4.14 19.26
CA ALA A 400 18.55 -3.39 18.61
C ALA A 400 17.22 -4.10 18.90
N SER A 401 16.34 -3.51 19.70
CA SER A 401 15.08 -4.14 20.14
C SER A 401 13.82 -3.38 19.74
N VAL A 402 13.98 -2.27 19.01
CA VAL A 402 12.85 -1.44 18.56
C VAL A 402 12.56 -1.78 17.11
N PHE A 403 11.60 -2.68 16.91
CA PHE A 403 11.00 -2.98 15.61
C PHE A 403 9.58 -2.42 15.58
N ARG A 404 9.17 -1.89 14.44
CA ARG A 404 7.87 -1.24 14.21
C ARG A 404 7.34 -1.64 12.87
N THR A 405 6.04 -1.58 12.62
CA THR A 405 5.50 -1.90 11.29
C THR A 405 6.14 -1.03 10.19
N VAL A 406 6.27 -1.52 8.96
CA VAL A 406 6.96 -0.83 7.83
C VAL A 406 6.28 0.46 7.41
N ASP A 407 4.95 0.56 7.61
CA ASP A 407 4.23 1.83 7.50
C ASP A 407 4.59 2.83 8.61
N GLY A 408 5.45 2.39 9.52
CA GLY A 408 5.89 3.09 10.70
C GLY A 408 4.81 3.20 11.76
N LEU A 409 3.56 2.77 11.58
CA LEU A 409 2.41 3.20 12.38
C LEU A 409 2.22 2.48 13.71
N SER A 410 2.65 1.23 13.84
CA SER A 410 2.47 0.41 15.06
C SER A 410 3.81 -0.09 15.62
N GLU A 411 3.83 -0.52 16.87
CA GLU A 411 4.93 -1.34 17.38
C GLU A 411 4.84 -2.75 16.79
N ALA A 412 5.96 -3.45 16.75
CA ALA A 412 5.97 -4.87 16.42
C ALA A 412 4.98 -5.62 17.32
N THR A 413 4.19 -6.53 16.73
CA THR A 413 3.17 -7.30 17.44
C THR A 413 3.82 -8.18 18.52
N PHE A 414 4.99 -8.70 18.23
CA PHE A 414 5.83 -9.40 19.18
C PHE A 414 7.25 -8.83 19.16
N PRO A 415 7.93 -8.72 20.32
CA PRO A 415 9.29 -8.21 20.39
C PRO A 415 10.25 -8.96 19.47
N THR A 416 11.13 -8.20 18.84
CA THR A 416 12.24 -8.70 18.02
C THR A 416 13.51 -8.04 18.52
N GLU A 417 14.54 -8.84 18.74
CA GLU A 417 15.87 -8.35 19.11
C GLU A 417 16.86 -8.73 18.03
N ALA A 418 17.66 -7.78 17.58
CA ALA A 418 18.79 -8.02 16.71
C ALA A 418 20.09 -7.58 17.36
N ARG A 419 21.18 -8.27 17.05
CA ARG A 419 22.54 -7.94 17.51
C ARG A 419 23.47 -7.94 16.33
N MET A 420 24.45 -7.04 16.34
CA MET A 420 25.52 -7.02 15.33
C MET A 420 26.90 -6.90 15.97
N GLY A 421 27.83 -7.68 15.45
CA GLY A 421 29.24 -7.64 15.81
C GLY A 421 30.10 -8.05 14.63
N TYR A 422 31.41 -7.87 14.72
CA TYR A 422 32.31 -8.25 13.64
C TYR A 422 33.67 -8.72 14.13
N ASP A 423 34.40 -9.42 13.28
CA ASP A 423 35.83 -9.63 13.40
C ASP A 423 36.55 -9.26 12.09
N ASP A 424 37.80 -9.66 11.93
CA ASP A 424 38.59 -9.33 10.74
C ASP A 424 38.11 -10.05 9.47
N ARG A 425 37.21 -11.03 9.57
CA ARG A 425 36.76 -11.90 8.47
C ARG A 425 35.30 -11.69 8.09
N ALA A 426 34.43 -11.45 9.05
CA ALA A 426 33.00 -11.36 8.80
C ALA A 426 32.28 -10.33 9.68
N LEU A 427 31.14 -9.89 9.16
CA LEU A 427 30.05 -9.29 9.91
C LEU A 427 29.15 -10.42 10.43
N TYR A 428 28.75 -10.33 11.69
CA TYR A 428 27.84 -11.26 12.34
C TYR A 428 26.56 -10.53 12.74
N CYS A 429 25.43 -11.14 12.43
CA CYS A 429 24.11 -10.66 12.82
C CYS A 429 23.31 -11.79 13.46
N SER A 430 22.60 -11.50 14.54
CA SER A 430 21.62 -12.44 15.08
C SER A 430 20.28 -11.79 15.31
N PHE A 431 19.23 -12.60 15.24
CA PHE A 431 17.85 -12.22 15.54
C PHE A 431 17.25 -13.18 16.55
N ARG A 432 16.46 -12.65 17.48
CA ARG A 432 15.53 -13.38 18.34
C ARG A 432 14.15 -12.82 18.13
N CYS A 433 13.30 -13.60 17.48
CA CYS A 433 11.95 -13.20 17.07
C CYS A 433 10.94 -13.88 17.99
N ARG A 434 10.35 -13.12 18.93
CA ARG A 434 9.34 -13.70 19.83
C ARG A 434 8.10 -14.09 19.03
N GLN A 435 7.64 -15.32 19.24
CA GLN A 435 6.50 -15.91 18.57
C GLN A 435 5.85 -16.93 19.52
N PRO A 436 4.87 -16.51 20.34
CA PRO A 436 4.29 -17.37 21.38
C PRO A 436 3.63 -18.66 20.85
N ASN A 437 3.20 -18.66 19.59
CA ASN A 437 2.68 -19.84 18.90
C ASN A 437 3.50 -20.11 17.64
N LEU A 438 4.51 -20.98 17.75
CA LEU A 438 5.39 -21.33 16.63
C LEU A 438 4.67 -22.11 15.52
N ASP A 439 3.62 -22.87 15.85
CA ASP A 439 2.83 -23.62 14.86
C ASP A 439 2.02 -22.72 13.91
N SER A 440 1.93 -21.41 14.22
CA SER A 440 1.26 -20.43 13.36
C SER A 440 2.17 -19.81 12.28
N MET A 441 3.47 -20.10 12.29
CA MET A 441 4.41 -19.56 11.31
C MET A 441 4.15 -20.15 9.92
N LYS A 442 4.37 -19.35 8.87
CA LYS A 442 4.31 -19.79 7.48
C LYS A 442 5.71 -19.99 6.92
N LEU A 443 5.98 -21.20 6.46
CA LEU A 443 7.28 -21.66 5.96
C LEU A 443 7.04 -22.49 4.70
N ALA A 444 6.66 -21.82 3.62
CA ALA A 444 6.27 -22.46 2.36
C ALA A 444 7.44 -22.62 1.37
N HIS A 445 8.59 -22.00 1.65
CA HIS A 445 9.70 -21.89 0.69
C HIS A 445 11.01 -22.51 1.21
N PRO A 446 11.12 -23.86 1.26
CA PRO A 446 12.25 -24.55 1.87
C PRO A 446 13.47 -24.67 0.93
N GLN A 447 13.94 -23.56 0.38
CA GLN A 447 15.08 -23.55 -0.54
C GLN A 447 15.82 -22.21 -0.57
N ARG A 448 17.11 -22.26 -0.90
CA ARG A 448 17.88 -21.06 -1.24
C ARG A 448 17.24 -20.35 -2.42
N ASP A 449 17.25 -19.02 -2.37
CA ASP A 449 16.67 -18.12 -3.38
C ASP A 449 15.15 -18.33 -3.64
N GLY A 450 14.46 -18.97 -2.69
CA GLY A 450 13.00 -19.02 -2.68
C GLY A 450 12.36 -17.65 -2.44
N PHE A 451 11.03 -17.59 -2.55
CA PHE A 451 10.24 -16.39 -2.22
C PHE A 451 10.16 -16.21 -0.69
N LEU A 452 11.31 -16.12 -0.01
CA LEU A 452 11.41 -16.18 1.45
C LEU A 452 10.73 -15.00 2.16
N TRP A 453 10.52 -13.88 1.46
CA TRP A 453 9.70 -12.76 1.94
C TRP A 453 8.20 -13.10 2.06
N GLU A 454 7.76 -14.22 1.49
CA GLU A 454 6.42 -14.78 1.70
C GLU A 454 6.35 -15.77 2.89
N ASP A 455 7.48 -15.99 3.58
CA ASP A 455 7.57 -16.77 4.82
C ASP A 455 7.75 -15.86 6.04
N ASP A 456 7.62 -16.42 7.24
CA ASP A 456 8.14 -15.82 8.46
C ASP A 456 9.67 -15.71 8.37
N SER A 457 10.19 -14.49 8.28
CA SER A 457 11.59 -14.21 7.92
C SER A 457 12.14 -12.95 8.58
N VAL A 458 13.47 -12.82 8.56
CA VAL A 458 14.20 -11.60 8.89
C VAL A 458 15.02 -11.16 7.70
N GLU A 459 15.26 -9.85 7.59
CA GLU A 459 15.98 -9.27 6.47
C GLU A 459 17.02 -8.26 6.97
N VAL A 460 18.16 -8.22 6.28
CA VAL A 460 19.27 -7.32 6.56
C VAL A 460 19.62 -6.57 5.28
N PHE A 461 19.45 -5.26 5.30
CA PHE A 461 19.90 -4.36 4.24
C PHE A 461 21.19 -3.66 4.66
N LEU A 462 22.21 -3.71 3.80
CA LEU A 462 23.50 -3.07 4.04
C LEU A 462 23.84 -2.13 2.88
N ASP A 463 23.87 -0.83 3.16
CA ASP A 463 24.43 0.18 2.26
C ASP A 463 25.87 0.46 2.68
N THR A 464 26.81 -0.20 2.00
CA THR A 464 28.24 -0.11 2.34
C THR A 464 28.88 1.23 1.93
N ARG A 465 28.14 2.07 1.19
CA ARG A 465 28.63 3.34 0.63
C ARG A 465 27.92 4.57 1.17
N LEU A 466 26.85 4.40 1.95
CA LEU A 466 25.98 5.47 2.45
C LEU A 466 25.44 6.35 1.32
N ASN A 467 25.13 5.76 0.18
CA ASN A 467 24.59 6.48 -0.97
C ASN A 467 23.07 6.33 -1.12
N HIS A 468 22.44 5.52 -0.27
CA HIS A 468 21.00 5.23 -0.22
C HIS A 468 20.44 4.69 -1.55
N LYS A 469 21.29 4.06 -2.37
CA LYS A 469 20.96 3.53 -3.70
C LYS A 469 21.47 2.12 -3.88
N ASP A 470 22.74 1.90 -3.52
CA ASP A 470 23.39 0.61 -3.60
C ASP A 470 23.23 -0.10 -2.26
N TYR A 471 22.67 -1.30 -2.27
CA TYR A 471 22.55 -2.10 -1.06
C TYR A 471 22.70 -3.59 -1.35
N TYR A 472 23.23 -4.29 -0.36
CA TYR A 472 23.15 -5.75 -0.24
C TYR A 472 21.93 -6.09 0.59
N HIS A 473 21.23 -7.15 0.22
CA HIS A 473 20.03 -7.58 0.89
C HIS A 473 20.10 -9.08 1.15
N PHE A 474 19.87 -9.46 2.40
CA PHE A 474 19.87 -10.84 2.85
C PHE A 474 18.54 -11.12 3.54
N ILE A 475 17.83 -12.17 3.12
CA ILE A 475 16.59 -12.64 3.73
C ILE A 475 16.83 -14.05 4.27
N ALA A 476 16.54 -14.25 5.55
CA ALA A 476 16.55 -15.56 6.18
C ALA A 476 15.15 -15.91 6.70
N ASN A 477 14.54 -16.99 6.20
CA ASN A 477 13.29 -17.48 6.80
C ASN A 477 13.56 -18.21 8.11
N ALA A 478 12.50 -18.48 8.88
CA ALA A 478 12.66 -19.11 10.20
C ALA A 478 13.23 -20.53 10.13
N ASP A 479 13.26 -21.20 8.96
CA ASP A 479 13.93 -22.50 8.77
C ASP A 479 15.40 -22.37 8.33
N GLY A 480 15.92 -21.14 8.25
CA GLY A 480 17.33 -20.87 7.96
C GLY A 480 17.69 -20.93 6.48
N PHE A 481 16.71 -20.96 5.57
CA PHE A 481 16.99 -20.76 4.15
C PHE A 481 17.34 -19.30 3.88
N LEU A 482 18.24 -19.08 2.94
CA LEU A 482 18.77 -17.77 2.57
C LEU A 482 18.34 -17.38 1.15
N PHE A 483 17.94 -16.14 0.98
CA PHE A 483 17.87 -15.44 -0.30
C PHE A 483 18.77 -14.22 -0.17
N ASP A 484 19.60 -13.93 -1.16
CA ASP A 484 20.42 -12.73 -1.18
C ASP A 484 20.47 -12.07 -2.56
N GLU A 485 20.66 -10.75 -2.57
CA GLU A 485 20.71 -9.96 -3.80
C GLU A 485 21.55 -8.68 -3.60
N ILE A 486 21.96 -8.08 -4.72
CA ILE A 486 22.50 -6.71 -4.78
C ILE A 486 21.59 -5.88 -5.67
N ILE A 487 21.07 -4.75 -5.18
CA ILE A 487 20.28 -3.80 -5.98
C ILE A 487 19.19 -4.53 -6.79
N ARG A 488 18.40 -5.39 -6.12
CA ARG A 488 17.33 -6.20 -6.73
C ARG A 488 17.78 -7.17 -7.84
N SER A 489 19.09 -7.40 -8.00
CA SER A 489 19.66 -8.41 -8.89
C SER A 489 19.81 -9.74 -8.15
N LYS A 490 18.85 -10.64 -8.39
CA LYS A 490 18.76 -11.99 -7.79
C LYS A 490 19.85 -12.95 -8.28
N ASP A 491 20.60 -12.57 -9.31
CA ASP A 491 21.67 -13.39 -9.87
C ASP A 491 22.94 -13.38 -8.99
N TRP A 492 23.05 -12.43 -8.07
CA TRP A 492 24.17 -12.37 -7.14
C TRP A 492 23.90 -13.26 -5.93
N ASN A 493 24.88 -14.11 -5.59
CA ASN A 493 24.80 -15.02 -4.45
C ASN A 493 26.02 -14.82 -3.53
N SER A 494 25.79 -14.66 -2.23
CA SER A 494 26.88 -14.56 -1.25
C SER A 494 27.37 -15.93 -0.76
N SER A 495 28.49 -15.93 -0.04
CA SER A 495 28.97 -17.07 0.74
C SER A 495 28.50 -17.02 2.21
N ALA A 496 27.50 -16.20 2.52
CA ALA A 496 26.98 -16.06 3.87
C ALA A 496 26.41 -17.39 4.39
N ARG A 497 26.63 -17.63 5.69
CA ARG A 497 26.11 -18.79 6.40
C ARG A 497 24.99 -18.35 7.32
N VAL A 498 23.84 -19.01 7.22
CA VAL A 498 22.66 -18.78 8.05
C VAL A 498 22.29 -20.08 8.76
N VAL A 499 22.01 -19.99 10.05
CA VAL A 499 21.45 -21.10 10.84
C VAL A 499 20.30 -20.58 11.69
N SER A 500 19.20 -21.34 11.72
CA SER A 500 18.03 -21.05 12.54
C SER A 500 17.98 -21.91 13.81
N GLY A 501 17.43 -21.34 14.88
CA GLY A 501 17.10 -22.08 16.10
C GLY A 501 15.63 -21.92 16.52
N ARG A 502 15.27 -22.66 17.56
CA ARG A 502 13.93 -22.67 18.17
C ARG A 502 14.06 -22.59 19.69
N GLU A 503 13.26 -21.73 20.28
CA GLU A 503 13.03 -21.64 21.73
C GLU A 503 11.56 -21.97 22.03
N ALA A 504 11.14 -21.92 23.29
CA ALA A 504 9.77 -22.23 23.68
C ALA A 504 8.73 -21.23 23.11
N ASP A 505 9.10 -19.95 23.02
CA ASP A 505 8.23 -18.86 22.58
C ASP A 505 8.90 -17.91 21.57
N ALA A 506 9.96 -18.38 20.91
CA ALA A 506 10.71 -17.61 19.94
C ALA A 506 11.41 -18.51 18.92
N TRP A 507 11.82 -17.91 17.81
CA TRP A 507 12.79 -18.48 16.88
C TRP A 507 13.96 -17.54 16.71
N THR A 508 15.09 -18.10 16.30
CA THR A 508 16.36 -17.37 16.23
C THR A 508 17.01 -17.56 14.87
N ILE A 509 17.80 -16.58 14.47
CA ILE A 509 18.70 -16.64 13.31
C ILE A 509 20.07 -16.17 13.74
N GLU A 510 21.10 -16.87 13.29
CA GLU A 510 22.47 -16.39 13.27
C GLU A 510 22.97 -16.36 11.82
N MET A 511 23.61 -15.25 11.46
CA MET A 511 24.13 -15.00 10.13
C MET A 511 25.59 -14.56 10.21
N GLU A 512 26.44 -15.22 9.44
CA GLU A 512 27.83 -14.86 9.20
C GLU A 512 27.97 -14.39 7.74
N ILE A 513 28.30 -13.12 7.54
CA ILE A 513 28.47 -12.47 6.24
C ILE A 513 29.95 -12.12 6.04
N PRO A 514 30.68 -12.83 5.17
CA PRO A 514 32.08 -12.52 4.90
C PRO A 514 32.27 -11.11 4.33
N TRP A 515 33.27 -10.38 4.83
CA TRP A 515 33.55 -9.02 4.36
C TRP A 515 33.88 -8.95 2.86
N ALA A 516 34.48 -10.01 2.33
CA ALA A 516 34.82 -10.12 0.92
C ALA A 516 33.58 -10.07 0.01
N ASP A 517 32.45 -10.63 0.44
CA ASP A 517 31.19 -10.59 -0.32
C ASP A 517 30.63 -9.16 -0.39
N LEU A 518 30.89 -8.38 0.65
CA LEU A 518 30.55 -6.96 0.75
C LEU A 518 31.60 -6.04 0.08
N GLN A 519 32.59 -6.61 -0.60
CA GLN A 519 33.73 -5.89 -1.21
C GLN A 519 34.53 -5.05 -0.20
N ILE A 520 34.55 -5.47 1.07
CA ILE A 520 35.30 -4.84 2.16
C ILE A 520 36.51 -5.71 2.48
N LEU A 521 37.72 -5.19 2.28
CA LEU A 521 38.95 -5.95 2.55
C LEU A 521 39.30 -6.00 4.04
N SER A 522 39.01 -4.93 4.79
CA SER A 522 39.21 -4.89 6.23
C SER A 522 38.32 -3.81 6.85
N PRO A 523 37.48 -4.15 7.86
CA PRO A 523 36.70 -3.15 8.56
C PRO A 523 37.62 -2.26 9.40
N SER A 524 37.42 -0.94 9.35
CA SER A 524 38.17 0.02 10.15
C SER A 524 37.32 0.57 11.30
N ALA A 525 37.94 0.76 12.46
CA ALA A 525 37.26 1.37 13.59
C ALA A 525 36.74 2.77 13.21
N GLY A 526 35.44 2.99 13.43
CA GLY A 526 34.77 4.25 13.07
C GLY A 526 34.20 4.30 11.65
N ALA A 527 34.37 3.25 10.83
CA ALA A 527 33.65 3.09 9.58
C ALA A 527 32.14 3.06 9.81
N ARG A 528 31.37 3.47 8.80
CA ARG A 528 29.91 3.56 8.85
C ARG A 528 29.31 2.95 7.60
N MET A 529 28.16 2.31 7.78
CA MET A 529 27.35 1.71 6.73
C MET A 529 25.88 2.06 7.02
N GLY A 530 25.06 2.14 5.99
CA GLY A 530 23.61 2.18 6.14
C GLY A 530 23.11 0.79 6.52
N LEU A 531 22.10 0.76 7.36
CA LEU A 531 21.54 -0.47 7.92
C LEU A 531 20.03 -0.34 8.01
N GLU A 532 19.32 -1.38 7.54
CA GLU A 532 17.92 -1.61 7.88
C GLU A 532 17.74 -3.09 8.25
N LEU A 533 17.05 -3.34 9.36
CA LEU A 533 16.74 -4.69 9.85
C LEU A 533 15.22 -4.86 9.82
N VAL A 534 14.74 -5.95 9.21
CA VAL A 534 13.31 -6.20 9.04
C VAL A 534 12.95 -7.56 9.61
N ARG A 535 11.74 -7.69 10.14
CA ARG A 535 11.03 -8.92 10.42
C ARG A 535 9.77 -8.95 9.58
N THR A 536 9.59 -10.02 8.82
CA THR A 536 8.36 -10.30 8.09
C THR A 536 7.61 -11.42 8.80
N LYS A 537 6.36 -11.16 9.20
CA LYS A 537 5.45 -12.15 9.78
C LYS A 537 4.24 -12.30 8.89
N GLN A 538 3.95 -13.50 8.42
CA GLN A 538 2.86 -13.70 7.48
C GLN A 538 1.49 -13.54 8.15
N GLY A 539 0.65 -12.69 7.57
CA GLY A 539 -0.67 -12.33 8.11
C GLY A 539 -0.67 -11.08 9.00
N ASP A 540 0.50 -10.54 9.34
CA ASP A 540 0.67 -9.25 10.03
C ASP A 540 1.42 -8.26 9.11
N PRO A 541 1.38 -6.95 9.40
CA PRO A 541 2.24 -5.99 8.71
C PRO A 541 3.73 -6.33 8.94
N ARG A 542 4.57 -6.17 7.90
CA ARG A 542 6.04 -6.26 8.03
C ARG A 542 6.54 -5.26 9.06
N GLU A 543 7.64 -5.56 9.75
CA GLU A 543 8.20 -4.76 10.82
C GLU A 543 9.67 -4.40 10.53
N SER A 544 10.11 -3.15 10.67
CA SER A 544 11.47 -2.67 10.44
C SER A 544 12.02 -1.93 11.67
N SER A 545 13.36 -1.85 11.75
CA SER A 545 14.12 -1.17 12.80
C SER A 545 14.31 0.33 12.58
N GLN A 546 13.65 0.93 11.57
CA GLN A 546 13.84 2.31 11.10
C GLN A 546 14.14 3.35 12.19
#